data_AF-A0A0H3JPC6-F1
#
_entry.id   AF-A0A0H3JPC6-F1
#
_cell.length_a   1.000
_cell.length_b   1.000
_cell.length_c   1.000
_cell.angle_alpha   90.00
_cell.angle_beta   90.00
_cell.angle_gamma   90.00
#
_symmetry.space_group_name_H-M   'P 1'
#
loop_
_entity.id
_entity.type
_entity.pdbx_description
1 polymer ?
#
loop_
_entity_poly.entity_id
_entity_poly.type
_entity_poly.pdbx_seq_one_letter_code
_entity_poly.pdbx_strand_id
1 'polypeptide(L)'
;MMKFSVIVPTYNSEKYITELLNSLAKQDFPKTEFEVVVVDDCSTDQTLQIVEKYRNKLNLKVSQLETNSGGPGKPRNVALKQAEGEFVLFVDSDDYINKETLKDAAAFIDEHHSDVLLIKMKGVNGRGVPQSMFKETAPEVTLLNSRIIYTLSPTKIYRTALLKDNDIYFPEELKSAEDQLFTMKAYLNANRISVLSDKAYYYATKREGEHMSSAYVSPEDFYEVMRLIAVEILNADLEEAHKDQILAEFLNRHFSFSRTNGFSLKVKLEEQPQWINALGDFIQAVPERVDALVMSKLRPLLHYARAKDIDNYRTVEESYRQGQYYRFDIVDGKLNIQFNEGEPYFEGIDIAKPKVKMTAFKFDNHKIVTELTLNEFMIGEGHYDVRLKLHSRNKKHTMYVPLSVNANKQYRFNIMLEDIKAYLPKEKIWDVFLEVQIGTEVFEVRVGNQRNKYAYTAETSALIHLNNDFYRLTPYFTKDFNNISLYFTAITLTDSISMKLKGKNKIILTGLDRGYVFEEGMASVVLKDDMIMGMLSQTSENEVEILLSKDIKKRDFKNIVKLNTAHMTYSLK
;
A
#
# COMPACT_ATOMS: atom_id res chain seq x y z
N MET A 1 -42.18 7.64 -4.12
CA MET A 1 -41.31 8.83 -3.99
C MET A 1 -39.97 8.41 -4.55
N MET A 2 -39.28 9.24 -5.34
CA MET A 2 -38.00 8.81 -5.92
C MET A 2 -36.99 8.52 -4.82
N LYS A 3 -36.40 7.32 -4.80
CA LYS A 3 -35.50 6.89 -3.73
C LYS A 3 -34.10 7.49 -3.88
N PHE A 4 -33.55 7.50 -5.09
CA PHE A 4 -32.18 7.95 -5.35
C PHE A 4 -32.06 8.96 -6.48
N SER A 5 -31.19 9.96 -6.32
CA SER A 5 -30.60 10.73 -7.41
C SER A 5 -29.12 10.38 -7.52
N VAL A 6 -28.72 9.76 -8.62
CA VAL A 6 -27.30 9.49 -8.91
C VAL A 6 -26.70 10.72 -9.58
N ILE A 7 -25.83 11.44 -8.87
CA ILE A 7 -25.19 12.67 -9.34
C ILE A 7 -23.88 12.32 -10.05
N VAL A 8 -23.74 12.78 -11.29
CA VAL A 8 -22.58 12.49 -12.14
C VAL A 8 -22.00 13.79 -12.71
N PRO A 9 -20.91 14.33 -12.14
CA PRO A 9 -20.17 15.41 -12.75
C PRO A 9 -19.34 14.88 -13.94
N THR A 10 -19.42 15.54 -15.10
CA THR A 10 -18.65 15.15 -16.30
C THR A 10 -17.76 16.28 -16.78
N TYR A 11 -16.58 15.93 -17.32
CA TYR A 11 -15.70 16.86 -18.01
C TYR A 11 -14.77 16.09 -18.95
N ASN A 12 -14.93 16.28 -20.26
CA ASN A 12 -14.21 15.56 -21.31
C ASN A 12 -14.16 14.04 -21.07
N SER A 13 -15.33 13.46 -20.76
CA SER A 13 -15.50 12.09 -20.29
C SER A 13 -15.87 11.09 -21.39
N GLU A 14 -15.79 11.46 -22.67
CA GLU A 14 -16.34 10.66 -23.78
C GLU A 14 -15.82 9.22 -23.82
N LYS A 15 -14.56 9.02 -23.43
CA LYS A 15 -13.84 7.74 -23.53
C LYS A 15 -14.29 6.70 -22.51
N TYR A 16 -14.93 7.11 -21.41
CA TYR A 16 -15.22 6.23 -20.28
C TYR A 16 -16.64 6.37 -19.73
N ILE A 17 -17.34 7.49 -19.98
CA ILE A 17 -18.71 7.72 -19.47
C ILE A 17 -19.71 6.63 -19.86
N THR A 18 -19.49 5.95 -20.99
CA THR A 18 -20.31 4.82 -21.45
C THR A 18 -20.32 3.65 -20.44
N GLU A 19 -19.22 3.38 -19.74
CA GLU A 19 -19.14 2.32 -18.74
C GLU A 19 -20.02 2.62 -17.52
N LEU A 20 -19.92 3.85 -17.00
CA LEU A 20 -20.80 4.35 -15.94
C LEU A 20 -22.27 4.24 -16.35
N LEU A 21 -22.66 4.85 -17.49
CA LEU A 21 -24.05 4.89 -17.94
C LEU A 21 -24.62 3.49 -18.18
N ASN A 22 -23.81 2.55 -18.69
CA ASN A 22 -24.19 1.15 -18.80
C ASN A 22 -24.41 0.49 -17.44
N SER A 23 -23.59 0.80 -16.42
CA SER A 23 -23.76 0.26 -15.06
C SER A 23 -25.03 0.78 -14.38
N LEU A 24 -25.39 2.04 -14.64
CA LEU A 24 -26.64 2.66 -14.17
C LEU A 24 -27.86 2.05 -14.88
N ALA A 25 -27.79 1.88 -16.20
CA ALA A 25 -28.88 1.28 -16.97
C ALA A 25 -29.11 -0.21 -16.66
N LYS A 26 -28.11 -0.87 -16.06
CA LYS A 26 -28.15 -2.28 -15.63
C LYS A 26 -28.46 -2.45 -14.14
N GLN A 27 -28.84 -1.37 -13.42
CA GLN A 27 -29.30 -1.53 -12.04
C GLN A 27 -30.50 -2.47 -12.00
N ASP A 28 -30.43 -3.45 -11.10
CA ASP A 28 -31.55 -4.33 -10.73
C ASP A 28 -32.48 -3.58 -9.76
N PHE A 29 -32.95 -2.42 -10.21
CA PHE A 29 -33.76 -1.48 -9.43
C PHE A 29 -34.73 -0.74 -10.37
N PRO A 30 -35.98 -0.46 -9.95
CA PRO A 30 -36.96 0.17 -10.83
C PRO A 30 -36.50 1.55 -11.33
N LYS A 31 -36.54 1.77 -12.64
CA LYS A 31 -36.11 3.05 -13.26
C LYS A 31 -36.95 4.26 -12.82
N THR A 32 -38.14 4.03 -12.29
CA THR A 32 -39.03 5.07 -11.74
C THR A 32 -38.61 5.51 -10.33
N GLU A 33 -37.80 4.69 -9.64
CA GLU A 33 -37.38 4.91 -8.26
C GLU A 33 -36.00 5.59 -8.17
N PHE A 34 -35.34 5.85 -9.30
CA PHE A 34 -34.12 6.66 -9.31
C PHE A 34 -34.00 7.54 -10.55
N GLU A 35 -33.31 8.67 -10.40
CA GLU A 35 -32.87 9.52 -11.50
C GLU A 35 -31.34 9.56 -11.60
N VAL A 36 -30.84 9.97 -12.76
CA VAL A 36 -29.44 10.28 -13.00
C VAL A 36 -29.35 11.76 -13.36
N VAL A 37 -28.62 12.52 -12.55
CA VAL A 37 -28.44 13.98 -12.71
C VAL A 37 -27.02 14.23 -13.19
N VAL A 38 -26.89 14.47 -14.49
CA VAL A 38 -25.62 14.78 -15.14
C VAL A 38 -25.46 16.29 -15.23
N VAL A 39 -24.37 16.80 -14.67
CA VAL A 39 -23.95 18.20 -14.85
C VAL A 39 -22.57 18.19 -15.48
N ASP A 40 -22.53 18.65 -16.73
CA ASP A 40 -21.31 18.73 -17.51
C ASP A 40 -20.59 20.05 -17.27
N ASP A 41 -19.29 19.97 -16.95
CA ASP A 41 -18.43 21.10 -16.60
C ASP A 41 -17.84 21.76 -17.86
N CYS A 42 -18.71 22.05 -18.83
CA CYS A 42 -18.36 22.67 -20.11
C CYS A 42 -17.35 21.84 -20.94
N SER A 43 -17.64 20.56 -21.16
CA SER A 43 -16.86 19.67 -22.01
C SER A 43 -16.75 20.19 -23.45
N THR A 44 -15.64 19.84 -24.09
CA THR A 44 -15.32 20.21 -25.49
C THR A 44 -15.32 19.00 -26.44
N ASP A 45 -15.58 17.80 -25.91
CA ASP A 45 -15.62 16.53 -26.62
C ASP A 45 -17.07 16.04 -26.83
N GLN A 46 -17.26 14.75 -27.15
CA GLN A 46 -18.60 14.18 -27.41
C GLN A 46 -19.32 13.64 -26.15
N THR A 47 -18.94 14.10 -24.95
CA THR A 47 -19.51 13.61 -23.67
C THR A 47 -21.03 13.68 -23.65
N LEU A 48 -21.61 14.84 -23.92
CA LEU A 48 -23.06 15.02 -23.86
C LEU A 48 -23.78 14.18 -24.93
N GLN A 49 -23.25 14.09 -26.15
CA GLN A 49 -23.83 13.28 -27.22
C GLN A 49 -23.88 11.79 -26.84
N ILE A 50 -22.95 11.31 -26.02
CA ILE A 50 -22.99 9.96 -25.46
C ILE A 50 -24.05 9.86 -24.35
N VAL A 51 -24.12 10.82 -23.43
CA VAL A 51 -25.13 10.88 -22.35
C VAL A 51 -26.56 10.86 -22.91
N GLU A 52 -26.82 11.65 -23.95
CA GLU A 52 -28.11 11.76 -24.64
C GLU A 52 -28.67 10.41 -25.13
N LYS A 53 -27.79 9.46 -25.53
CA LYS A 53 -28.19 8.11 -25.97
C LYS A 53 -28.86 7.28 -24.87
N TYR A 54 -28.76 7.70 -23.61
CA TYR A 54 -29.33 7.00 -22.46
C TYR A 54 -30.66 7.58 -21.95
N ARG A 55 -31.19 8.66 -22.54
CA ARG A 55 -32.48 9.26 -22.12
C ARG A 55 -33.66 8.29 -22.09
N ASN A 56 -33.69 7.31 -22.99
CA ASN A 56 -34.75 6.28 -23.00
C ASN A 56 -34.46 5.10 -22.05
N LYS A 57 -33.25 5.02 -21.49
CA LYS A 57 -32.82 3.95 -20.59
C LYS A 57 -32.83 4.37 -19.13
N LEU A 58 -32.73 5.66 -18.84
CA LEU A 58 -32.59 6.24 -17.51
C LEU A 58 -33.53 7.44 -17.37
N ASN A 59 -34.07 7.68 -16.18
CA ASN A 59 -34.67 8.98 -15.87
C ASN A 59 -33.53 10.00 -15.76
N LEU A 60 -33.31 10.80 -16.80
CA LEU A 60 -32.06 11.53 -17.01
C LEU A 60 -32.30 13.04 -17.03
N LYS A 61 -31.71 13.75 -16.07
CA LYS A 61 -31.56 15.21 -16.06
C LYS A 61 -30.15 15.54 -16.55
N VAL A 62 -30.04 16.41 -17.56
CA VAL A 62 -28.76 16.80 -18.16
C VAL A 62 -28.71 18.31 -18.20
N SER A 63 -27.65 18.89 -17.65
CA SER A 63 -27.33 20.30 -17.78
C SER A 63 -25.83 20.49 -18.03
N GLN A 64 -25.46 21.66 -18.55
CA GLN A 64 -24.07 22.03 -18.83
C GLN A 64 -23.79 23.39 -18.19
N LEU A 65 -22.64 23.54 -17.57
CA LEU A 65 -22.17 24.84 -17.08
C LEU A 65 -21.69 25.71 -18.25
N GLU A 66 -21.81 27.03 -18.08
CA GLU A 66 -21.41 28.01 -19.12
C GLU A 66 -19.90 28.10 -19.33
N THR A 67 -19.14 27.75 -18.30
CA THR A 67 -17.68 27.71 -18.33
C THR A 67 -17.18 26.56 -17.46
N ASN A 68 -15.99 26.05 -17.75
CA ASN A 68 -15.37 25.03 -16.93
C ASN A 68 -15.03 25.61 -15.55
N SER A 69 -15.58 25.00 -14.51
CA SER A 69 -15.41 25.42 -13.13
C SER A 69 -14.07 25.02 -12.53
N GLY A 70 -13.29 24.19 -13.23
CA GLY A 70 -11.97 23.72 -12.80
C GLY A 70 -12.01 22.61 -11.75
N GLY A 71 -13.17 22.03 -11.44
CA GLY A 71 -13.28 20.95 -10.47
C GLY A 71 -14.69 20.41 -10.29
N PRO A 72 -14.88 19.29 -9.59
CA PRO A 72 -16.16 18.61 -9.54
C PRO A 72 -17.17 19.26 -8.57
N GLY A 73 -16.73 20.19 -7.70
CA GLY A 73 -17.58 20.79 -6.66
C GLY A 73 -18.80 21.52 -7.21
N LYS A 74 -18.60 22.49 -8.13
CA LYS A 74 -19.70 23.27 -8.72
C LYS A 74 -20.69 22.41 -9.52
N PRO A 75 -20.26 21.49 -10.41
CA PRO A 75 -21.18 20.56 -11.07
C PRO A 75 -22.00 19.73 -10.08
N ARG A 76 -21.37 19.19 -9.01
CA ARG A 76 -22.08 18.43 -7.97
C ARG A 76 -23.09 19.29 -7.20
N ASN A 77 -22.76 20.54 -6.86
CA ASN A 77 -23.69 21.46 -6.21
C ASN A 77 -24.92 21.77 -7.07
N VAL A 78 -24.71 22.05 -8.36
CA VAL A 78 -25.79 22.28 -9.32
C VAL A 78 -26.68 21.03 -9.42
N ALA A 79 -26.08 19.85 -9.49
CA ALA A 79 -26.81 18.58 -9.52
C ALA A 79 -27.60 18.34 -8.22
N LEU A 80 -27.01 18.61 -7.05
CA LEU A 80 -27.65 18.44 -5.75
C LEU A 80 -28.87 19.35 -5.58
N LYS A 81 -28.82 20.57 -6.11
CA LYS A 81 -29.98 21.48 -6.15
C LYS A 81 -31.11 20.94 -7.03
N GLN A 82 -30.77 20.26 -8.13
CA GLN A 82 -31.72 19.63 -9.07
C GLN A 82 -32.25 18.26 -8.61
N ALA A 83 -31.56 17.61 -7.67
CA ALA A 83 -31.87 16.28 -7.18
C ALA A 83 -33.18 16.22 -6.38
N GLU A 84 -34.04 15.28 -6.72
CA GLU A 84 -35.36 15.04 -6.12
C GLU A 84 -35.46 13.72 -5.34
N GLY A 85 -34.42 12.88 -5.40
CA GLY A 85 -34.35 11.62 -4.66
C GLY A 85 -34.29 11.84 -3.15
N GLU A 86 -34.86 10.91 -2.39
CA GLU A 86 -34.73 10.87 -0.93
C GLU A 86 -33.24 10.80 -0.49
N PHE A 87 -32.42 10.15 -1.30
CA PHE A 87 -30.97 10.04 -1.15
C PHE A 87 -30.22 10.44 -2.43
N VAL A 88 -28.98 10.92 -2.27
CA VAL A 88 -28.05 11.13 -3.38
C VAL A 88 -26.88 10.15 -3.32
N LEU A 89 -26.44 9.69 -4.48
CA LEU A 89 -25.20 8.92 -4.68
C LEU A 89 -24.31 9.67 -5.67
N PHE A 90 -23.10 10.07 -5.27
CA PHE A 90 -22.14 10.67 -6.19
C PHE A 90 -21.30 9.59 -6.86
N VAL A 91 -21.26 9.58 -8.19
CA VAL A 91 -20.40 8.69 -8.98
C VAL A 91 -19.59 9.52 -9.96
N ASP A 92 -18.26 9.38 -9.93
CA ASP A 92 -17.39 10.10 -10.85
C ASP A 92 -17.51 9.48 -12.25
N SER A 93 -17.36 10.31 -13.28
CA SER A 93 -17.67 9.92 -14.66
C SER A 93 -16.82 8.77 -15.24
N ASP A 94 -15.64 8.51 -14.66
CA ASP A 94 -14.73 7.42 -14.97
C ASP A 94 -14.87 6.19 -14.06
N ASP A 95 -15.80 6.23 -13.11
CA ASP A 95 -16.10 5.14 -12.20
C ASP A 95 -17.42 4.44 -12.60
N TYR A 96 -17.73 3.32 -11.96
CA TYR A 96 -19.00 2.62 -12.19
C TYR A 96 -19.45 1.85 -10.94
N ILE A 97 -20.70 1.37 -10.95
CA ILE A 97 -21.29 0.71 -9.77
C ILE A 97 -21.77 -0.72 -10.06
N ASN A 98 -21.90 -1.53 -9.01
CA ASN A 98 -22.46 -2.88 -9.09
C ASN A 98 -23.93 -2.81 -9.49
N LYS A 99 -24.41 -3.78 -10.27
CA LYS A 99 -25.81 -3.90 -10.71
C LYS A 99 -26.82 -3.96 -9.55
N GLU A 100 -26.40 -4.35 -8.34
CA GLU A 100 -27.27 -4.45 -7.16
C GLU A 100 -27.12 -3.28 -6.18
N THR A 101 -26.36 -2.23 -6.53
CA THR A 101 -26.02 -1.14 -5.58
C THR A 101 -27.26 -0.44 -5.04
N LEU A 102 -28.17 0.01 -5.91
CA LEU A 102 -29.36 0.74 -5.46
C LEU A 102 -30.36 -0.18 -4.73
N LYS A 103 -30.49 -1.42 -5.17
CA LYS A 103 -31.34 -2.44 -4.54
C LYS A 103 -30.90 -2.75 -3.11
N ASP A 104 -29.63 -3.09 -2.95
CA ASP A 104 -29.08 -3.46 -1.64
C ASP A 104 -29.06 -2.24 -0.71
N ALA A 105 -28.71 -1.06 -1.23
CA ALA A 105 -28.75 0.18 -0.45
C ALA A 105 -30.17 0.56 -0.02
N ALA A 106 -31.19 0.42 -0.89
CA ALA A 106 -32.58 0.70 -0.53
C ALA A 106 -33.04 -0.21 0.61
N ALA A 107 -32.83 -1.53 0.46
CA ALA A 107 -33.21 -2.50 1.49
C ALA A 107 -32.53 -2.19 2.84
N PHE A 108 -31.23 -1.88 2.81
CA PHE A 108 -30.46 -1.55 4.00
C PHE A 108 -30.92 -0.24 4.67
N ILE A 109 -31.24 0.78 3.87
CA ILE A 109 -31.76 2.07 4.36
C ILE A 109 -33.16 1.91 4.93
N ASP A 110 -34.02 1.11 4.33
CA ASP A 110 -35.39 0.89 4.81
C ASP A 110 -35.39 0.13 6.14
N GLU A 111 -34.39 -0.74 6.36
CA GLU A 111 -34.20 -1.47 7.62
C GLU A 111 -33.51 -0.63 8.72
N HIS A 112 -32.49 0.16 8.36
CA HIS A 112 -31.62 0.82 9.34
C HIS A 112 -31.70 2.34 9.37
N HIS A 113 -32.44 2.97 8.45
CA HIS A 113 -32.67 4.42 8.42
C HIS A 113 -31.40 5.27 8.40
N SER A 114 -30.34 4.83 7.72
CA SER A 114 -29.08 5.55 7.59
C SER A 114 -29.28 6.96 7.03
N ASP A 115 -28.55 7.95 7.56
CA ASP A 115 -28.44 9.29 6.96
C ASP A 115 -27.24 9.38 6.02
N VAL A 116 -26.17 8.67 6.35
CA VAL A 116 -25.02 8.47 5.45
C VAL A 116 -24.69 6.99 5.38
N LEU A 117 -24.70 6.43 4.17
CA LEU A 117 -24.39 5.03 3.92
C LEU A 117 -23.11 4.92 3.08
N LEU A 118 -22.05 4.39 3.69
CA LEU A 118 -20.83 4.03 3.02
C LEU A 118 -21.03 2.69 2.29
N ILE A 119 -20.67 2.63 1.01
CA ILE A 119 -20.73 1.41 0.21
C ILE A 119 -19.32 0.96 -0.19
N LYS A 120 -19.04 -0.34 -0.07
CA LYS A 120 -17.70 -0.88 -0.27
C LYS A 120 -17.12 -0.62 -1.65
N MET A 121 -15.92 -0.07 -1.65
CA MET A 121 -15.17 0.27 -2.85
C MET A 121 -14.25 -0.87 -3.31
N LYS A 122 -14.01 -0.95 -4.62
CA LYS A 122 -13.00 -1.80 -5.24
C LYS A 122 -12.22 -1.00 -6.28
N GLY A 123 -10.90 -1.02 -6.17
CA GLY A 123 -10.01 -0.42 -7.15
C GLY A 123 -9.89 -1.27 -8.42
N VAL A 124 -9.88 -0.62 -9.58
CA VAL A 124 -9.71 -1.22 -10.90
C VAL A 124 -8.43 -0.65 -11.54
N ASN A 125 -7.71 -1.47 -12.31
CA ASN A 125 -6.48 -1.07 -13.03
C ASN A 125 -5.38 -0.45 -12.13
N GLY A 126 -5.26 -0.94 -10.89
CA GLY A 126 -4.25 -0.48 -9.93
C GLY A 126 -4.63 0.78 -9.16
N ARG A 127 -5.88 1.25 -9.24
CA ARG A 127 -6.40 2.30 -8.33
C ARG A 127 -6.37 1.79 -6.89
N GLY A 128 -5.75 2.54 -5.99
CA GLY A 128 -5.88 2.31 -4.55
C GLY A 128 -7.21 2.83 -4.04
N VAL A 129 -7.88 2.07 -3.18
CA VAL A 129 -9.11 2.51 -2.49
C VAL A 129 -8.99 2.27 -0.97
N PRO A 130 -9.67 3.06 -0.13
CA PRO A 130 -9.77 2.77 1.30
C PRO A 130 -10.43 1.41 1.55
N GLN A 131 -9.91 0.64 2.51
CA GLN A 131 -10.40 -0.72 2.81
C GLN A 131 -10.66 -0.98 4.30
N SER A 132 -10.09 -0.18 5.19
CA SER A 132 -10.11 -0.49 6.64
C SER A 132 -11.51 -0.39 7.25
N MET A 133 -12.38 0.47 6.72
CA MET A 133 -13.78 0.59 7.15
C MET A 133 -14.71 -0.44 6.51
N PHE A 134 -14.32 -1.06 5.39
CA PHE A 134 -15.17 -1.97 4.60
C PHE A 134 -14.93 -3.45 4.88
N LYS A 135 -14.47 -3.77 6.10
CA LYS A 135 -14.23 -5.16 6.52
C LYS A 135 -15.53 -5.89 6.83
N GLU A 136 -16.50 -5.16 7.38
CA GLU A 136 -17.78 -5.69 7.84
C GLU A 136 -18.91 -4.74 7.43
N THR A 137 -20.13 -5.29 7.33
CA THR A 137 -21.36 -4.51 7.20
C THR A 137 -21.81 -4.11 8.60
N ALA A 138 -22.09 -2.83 8.82
CA ALA A 138 -22.40 -2.26 10.12
C ALA A 138 -23.61 -1.31 10.02
N PRO A 139 -24.73 -1.62 10.71
CA PRO A 139 -25.91 -0.76 10.74
C PRO A 139 -25.65 0.64 11.31
N GLU A 140 -24.70 0.76 12.24
CA GLU A 140 -24.36 2.03 12.87
C GLU A 140 -22.87 2.08 13.22
N VAL A 141 -22.22 3.17 12.82
CA VAL A 141 -20.84 3.52 13.16
C VAL A 141 -20.75 5.00 13.51
N THR A 142 -19.72 5.36 14.27
CA THR A 142 -19.38 6.75 14.60
C THR A 142 -17.99 7.09 14.05
N LEU A 143 -17.64 8.38 14.10
CA LEU A 143 -16.29 8.84 13.74
C LEU A 143 -15.19 8.27 14.66
N LEU A 144 -15.54 7.86 15.88
CA LEU A 144 -14.61 7.41 16.92
C LEU A 144 -14.52 5.89 17.05
N ASN A 145 -15.61 5.16 16.79
CA ASN A 145 -15.62 3.69 16.93
C ASN A 145 -15.27 2.94 15.63
N SER A 146 -14.96 3.67 14.55
CA SER A 146 -14.75 3.09 13.23
C SER A 146 -13.63 3.81 12.47
N ARG A 147 -13.41 3.40 11.21
CA ARG A 147 -12.37 3.98 10.34
C ARG A 147 -12.96 4.89 9.25
N ILE A 148 -14.21 5.33 9.38
CA ILE A 148 -14.88 6.13 8.33
C ILE A 148 -14.16 7.45 8.04
N ILE A 149 -13.51 8.07 9.03
CA ILE A 149 -12.76 9.32 8.84
C ILE A 149 -11.60 9.16 7.84
N TYR A 150 -11.13 7.92 7.62
CA TYR A 150 -10.09 7.60 6.63
C TYR A 150 -10.61 7.55 5.18
N THR A 151 -11.92 7.66 4.95
CA THR A 151 -12.52 7.83 3.63
C THR A 151 -13.42 9.07 3.60
N LEU A 152 -12.95 10.14 2.96
CA LEU A 152 -13.71 11.40 2.85
C LEU A 152 -14.08 11.74 1.40
N SER A 153 -13.94 10.79 0.46
CA SER A 153 -14.47 10.97 -0.89
C SER A 153 -15.99 11.03 -0.88
N PRO A 154 -16.64 11.71 -1.84
CA PRO A 154 -18.09 11.84 -1.83
C PRO A 154 -18.79 10.59 -2.37
N THR A 155 -18.05 9.55 -2.74
CA THR A 155 -18.50 8.29 -3.36
C THR A 155 -19.28 7.39 -2.38
N LYS A 156 -20.38 7.91 -1.84
CA LYS A 156 -21.24 7.37 -0.77
C LYS A 156 -22.68 7.79 -1.02
N ILE A 157 -23.59 7.25 -0.23
CA ILE A 157 -25.01 7.59 -0.27
C ILE A 157 -25.32 8.52 0.89
N TYR A 158 -26.01 9.63 0.64
CA TYR A 158 -26.36 10.64 1.63
C TYR A 158 -27.86 10.92 1.56
N ARG A 159 -28.52 11.05 2.70
CA ARG A 159 -29.90 11.56 2.76
C ARG A 159 -29.91 12.97 2.20
N THR A 160 -30.75 13.24 1.21
CA THR A 160 -30.78 14.53 0.53
C THR A 160 -31.17 15.66 1.50
N ALA A 161 -32.12 15.38 2.40
CA ALA A 161 -32.53 16.31 3.45
C ALA A 161 -31.38 16.67 4.42
N LEU A 162 -30.57 15.68 4.85
CA LEU A 162 -29.38 15.94 5.67
C LEU A 162 -28.48 17.02 5.05
N LEU A 163 -28.24 16.91 3.74
CA LEU A 163 -27.39 17.86 3.04
C LEU A 163 -28.04 19.23 2.88
N LYS A 164 -29.29 19.29 2.43
CA LYS A 164 -29.99 20.55 2.14
C LYS A 164 -30.36 21.32 3.40
N ASP A 165 -30.82 20.63 4.45
CA ASP A 165 -31.28 21.25 5.69
C ASP A 165 -30.12 21.82 6.52
N ASN A 166 -28.90 21.30 6.33
CA ASN A 166 -27.67 21.76 7.00
C ASN A 166 -26.72 22.56 6.08
N ASP A 167 -27.19 23.00 4.91
CA ASP A 167 -26.40 23.78 3.93
C ASP A 167 -25.04 23.13 3.58
N ILE A 168 -25.03 21.80 3.40
CA ILE A 168 -23.83 21.02 3.11
C ILE A 168 -23.64 20.95 1.59
N TYR A 169 -22.78 21.83 1.08
CA TYR A 169 -22.36 21.90 -0.31
C TYR A 169 -20.83 21.77 -0.45
N PHE A 170 -20.37 21.41 -1.64
CA PHE A 170 -18.95 21.40 -1.98
C PHE A 170 -18.43 22.84 -2.09
N PRO A 171 -17.26 23.17 -1.52
CA PRO A 171 -16.58 24.44 -1.80
C PRO A 171 -16.34 24.62 -3.31
N GLU A 172 -16.81 25.72 -3.90
CA GLU A 172 -16.66 25.98 -5.35
C GLU A 172 -15.34 26.68 -5.72
N GLU A 173 -14.86 27.54 -4.81
CA GLU A 173 -13.63 28.33 -4.99
C GLU A 173 -12.36 27.52 -4.66
N LEU A 174 -12.48 26.46 -3.84
CA LEU A 174 -11.35 25.64 -3.39
C LEU A 174 -11.24 24.38 -4.24
N LYS A 175 -10.17 24.28 -5.05
CA LYS A 175 -10.01 23.19 -6.05
C LYS A 175 -9.45 21.87 -5.49
N SER A 176 -9.09 21.81 -4.21
CA SER A 176 -8.56 20.60 -3.59
C SER A 176 -9.28 20.25 -2.31
N ALA A 177 -9.40 18.95 -2.06
CA ALA A 177 -9.91 18.40 -0.82
C ALA A 177 -11.33 18.88 -0.49
N GLU A 178 -12.05 19.43 -1.46
CA GLU A 178 -13.41 19.94 -1.34
C GLU A 178 -14.38 18.86 -0.87
N ASP A 179 -14.09 17.61 -1.25
CA ASP A 179 -14.78 16.42 -0.77
C ASP A 179 -14.60 16.18 0.73
N GLN A 180 -13.41 16.48 1.26
CA GLN A 180 -13.11 16.25 2.67
C GLN A 180 -14.00 17.09 3.57
N LEU A 181 -14.19 18.37 3.26
CA LEU A 181 -15.07 19.24 4.02
C LEU A 181 -16.54 18.83 3.85
N PHE A 182 -16.97 18.55 2.62
CA PHE A 182 -18.34 18.09 2.34
C PHE A 182 -18.70 16.83 3.16
N THR A 183 -17.86 15.79 3.09
CA THR A 183 -18.13 14.54 3.79
C THR A 183 -17.96 14.68 5.30
N MET A 184 -17.01 15.49 5.80
CA MET A 184 -16.91 15.75 7.24
C MET A 184 -18.15 16.45 7.79
N LYS A 185 -18.68 17.47 7.10
CA LYS A 185 -19.96 18.10 7.45
C LYS A 185 -21.09 17.08 7.49
N ALA A 186 -21.20 16.22 6.48
CA ALA A 186 -22.22 15.19 6.43
C ALA A 186 -22.10 14.19 7.59
N TYR A 187 -20.88 13.80 7.98
CA TYR A 187 -20.65 12.92 9.13
C TYR A 187 -20.98 13.58 10.47
N LEU A 188 -20.62 14.85 10.65
CA LEU A 188 -20.86 15.56 11.91
C LEU A 188 -22.34 15.86 12.16
N ASN A 189 -23.16 15.96 11.10
CA ASN A 189 -24.59 16.26 11.18
C ASN A 189 -25.50 15.02 11.06
N ALA A 190 -24.95 13.84 10.73
CA ALA A 190 -25.73 12.61 10.57
C ALA A 190 -26.10 12.02 11.94
N ASN A 191 -27.36 11.66 12.14
CA ASN A 191 -27.77 10.91 13.33
C ASN A 191 -27.33 9.44 13.23
N ARG A 192 -27.35 8.87 12.02
CA ARG A 192 -26.86 7.51 11.77
C ARG A 192 -25.98 7.43 10.54
N ILE A 193 -24.75 6.96 10.74
CA ILE A 193 -23.82 6.58 9.68
C ILE A 193 -23.74 5.06 9.63
N SER A 194 -23.79 4.47 8.44
CA SER A 194 -23.75 3.02 8.26
C SER A 194 -22.74 2.60 7.20
N VAL A 195 -22.35 1.33 7.21
CA VAL A 195 -21.42 0.74 6.24
C VAL A 195 -22.01 -0.54 5.65
N LEU A 196 -22.10 -0.62 4.32
CA LEU A 196 -22.53 -1.80 3.57
C LEU A 196 -21.35 -2.40 2.79
N SER A 197 -20.93 -3.61 3.20
CA SER A 197 -19.68 -4.27 2.79
C SER A 197 -19.85 -5.66 2.19
N ASP A 198 -21.09 -6.11 1.95
CA ASP A 198 -21.42 -7.47 1.50
C ASP A 198 -20.75 -7.85 0.17
N LYS A 199 -20.59 -6.86 -0.72
CA LYS A 199 -19.93 -7.00 -2.02
C LYS A 199 -19.22 -5.71 -2.41
N ALA A 200 -18.47 -5.73 -3.51
CA ALA A 200 -17.94 -4.50 -4.09
C ALA A 200 -19.07 -3.77 -4.83
N TYR A 201 -19.42 -2.58 -4.34
CA TYR A 201 -20.48 -1.72 -4.87
C TYR A 201 -19.94 -0.63 -5.79
N TYR A 202 -18.90 0.08 -5.34
CA TYR A 202 -18.31 1.19 -6.06
C TYR A 202 -16.98 0.78 -6.69
N TYR A 203 -16.85 0.90 -8.01
CA TYR A 203 -15.63 0.53 -8.74
C TYR A 203 -14.88 1.79 -9.15
N ALA A 204 -13.80 2.08 -8.43
CA ALA A 204 -12.96 3.24 -8.70
C ALA A 204 -11.86 2.88 -9.69
N THR A 205 -11.74 3.60 -10.80
CA THR A 205 -10.82 3.28 -11.87
C THR A 205 -9.54 4.13 -11.80
N LYS A 206 -8.46 3.59 -12.37
CA LYS A 206 -7.26 4.36 -12.70
C LYS A 206 -7.15 4.38 -14.21
N ARG A 207 -7.43 5.53 -14.81
CA ARG A 207 -7.28 5.80 -16.23
C ARG A 207 -6.03 6.61 -16.54
N GLU A 208 -5.66 6.65 -17.81
CA GLU A 208 -4.69 7.62 -18.33
C GLU A 208 -5.28 9.05 -18.32
N GLY A 209 -4.39 10.04 -18.33
CA GLY A 209 -4.74 11.46 -18.21
C GLY A 209 -4.69 12.00 -16.78
N GLU A 210 -4.97 13.29 -16.64
CA GLU A 210 -4.96 13.98 -15.35
C GLU A 210 -6.15 13.54 -14.49
N HIS A 211 -5.86 13.24 -13.23
CA HIS A 211 -6.86 13.01 -12.18
C HIS A 211 -6.93 14.27 -11.32
N MET A 212 -8.13 14.73 -10.95
CA MET A 212 -8.29 15.95 -10.14
C MET A 212 -7.50 15.90 -8.83
N SER A 213 -7.40 14.71 -8.20
CA SER A 213 -6.62 14.51 -6.97
C SER A 213 -5.10 14.73 -7.12
N SER A 214 -4.59 14.81 -8.36
CA SER A 214 -3.18 15.05 -8.69
C SER A 214 -2.92 16.42 -9.33
N ALA A 215 -3.96 17.21 -9.63
CA ALA A 215 -3.79 18.55 -10.14
C ALA A 215 -3.05 19.43 -9.12
N TYR A 216 -2.21 20.35 -9.59
CA TYR A 216 -1.54 21.31 -8.72
C TYR A 216 -2.57 22.19 -8.02
N VAL A 217 -2.46 22.29 -6.70
CA VAL A 217 -3.28 23.21 -5.89
C VAL A 217 -2.37 23.89 -4.90
N SER A 218 -2.54 25.20 -4.75
CA SER A 218 -1.78 26.01 -3.81
C SER A 218 -1.89 25.42 -2.39
N PRO A 219 -0.82 25.49 -1.58
CA PRO A 219 -0.90 25.08 -0.19
C PRO A 219 -1.95 25.90 0.57
N GLU A 220 -2.17 27.17 0.22
CA GLU A 220 -3.19 28.03 0.83
C GLU A 220 -4.59 27.46 0.68
N ASP A 221 -5.03 27.16 -0.54
CA ASP A 221 -6.38 26.61 -0.77
C ASP A 221 -6.56 25.26 -0.08
N PHE A 222 -5.51 24.43 -0.13
CA PHE A 222 -5.54 23.11 0.49
C PHE A 222 -5.66 23.20 2.02
N TYR A 223 -4.84 24.02 2.68
CA TYR A 223 -4.86 24.15 4.14
C TYR A 223 -6.04 24.97 4.64
N GLU A 224 -6.60 25.88 3.84
CA GLU A 224 -7.86 26.55 4.17
C GLU A 224 -9.01 25.53 4.31
N VAL A 225 -9.11 24.55 3.41
CA VAL A 225 -10.08 23.46 3.57
C VAL A 225 -9.84 22.68 4.86
N MET A 226 -8.59 22.39 5.22
CA MET A 226 -8.29 21.68 6.47
C MET A 226 -8.65 22.50 7.71
N ARG A 227 -8.41 23.82 7.67
CA ARG A 227 -8.82 24.78 8.70
C ARG A 227 -10.33 24.81 8.86
N LEU A 228 -11.07 24.87 7.76
CA LEU A 228 -12.54 24.80 7.79
C LEU A 228 -13.03 23.48 8.39
N ILE A 229 -12.38 22.35 8.10
CA ILE A 229 -12.71 21.06 8.73
C ILE A 229 -12.50 21.11 10.25
N ALA A 230 -11.38 21.66 10.73
CA ALA A 230 -11.15 21.79 12.17
C ALA A 230 -12.21 22.68 12.85
N VAL A 231 -12.53 23.82 12.24
CA VAL A 231 -13.59 24.72 12.72
C VAL A 231 -14.94 24.01 12.74
N GLU A 232 -15.27 23.22 11.71
CA GLU A 232 -16.51 22.47 11.66
C GLU A 232 -16.61 21.42 12.78
N ILE A 233 -15.53 20.67 13.03
CA ILE A 233 -15.48 19.68 14.11
C ILE A 233 -15.68 20.35 15.47
N LEU A 234 -15.01 21.47 15.73
CA LEU A 234 -15.10 22.19 17.01
C LEU A 234 -16.49 22.83 17.23
N ASN A 235 -17.19 23.18 16.16
CA ASN A 235 -18.54 23.75 16.23
C ASN A 235 -19.67 22.73 16.14
N ALA A 236 -19.37 21.45 15.89
CA ALA A 236 -20.38 20.40 15.82
C ALA A 236 -21.17 20.27 17.15
N ASP A 237 -22.44 19.88 17.08
CA ASP A 237 -23.29 19.62 18.25
C ASP A 237 -22.99 18.25 18.87
N LEU A 238 -21.81 18.15 19.50
CA LEU A 238 -21.28 16.95 20.15
C LEU A 238 -20.64 17.34 21.49
N GLU A 239 -20.42 16.36 22.37
CA GLU A 239 -19.66 16.58 23.60
C GLU A 239 -18.23 17.05 23.29
N GLU A 240 -17.72 18.03 24.05
CA GLU A 240 -16.42 18.68 23.80
C GLU A 240 -15.26 17.67 23.68
N ALA A 241 -15.24 16.65 24.55
CA ALA A 241 -14.21 15.59 24.50
C ALA A 241 -14.29 14.75 23.22
N HIS A 242 -15.49 14.50 22.69
CA HIS A 242 -15.65 13.81 21.40
C HIS A 242 -15.17 14.68 20.24
N LYS A 243 -15.41 16.00 20.27
CA LYS A 243 -14.89 16.92 19.25
C LYS A 243 -13.37 16.87 19.19
N ASP A 244 -12.71 16.96 20.35
CA ASP A 244 -11.25 16.90 20.45
C ASP A 244 -10.69 15.55 19.96
N GLN A 245 -11.35 14.43 20.28
CA GLN A 245 -10.94 13.10 19.79
C GLN A 245 -11.14 12.94 18.28
N ILE A 246 -12.25 13.45 17.72
CA ILE A 246 -12.51 13.43 16.27
C ILE A 246 -11.45 14.25 15.55
N LEU A 247 -11.13 15.43 16.08
CA LEU A 247 -10.10 16.31 15.54
C LEU A 247 -8.71 15.64 15.62
N ALA A 248 -8.40 14.95 16.72
CA ALA A 248 -7.17 14.17 16.83
C ALA A 248 -7.08 13.06 15.78
N GLU A 249 -8.15 12.30 15.55
CA GLU A 249 -8.17 11.27 14.49
C GLU A 249 -8.08 11.87 13.07
N PHE A 250 -8.68 13.04 12.85
CA PHE A 250 -8.53 13.78 11.60
C PHE A 250 -7.06 14.17 11.36
N LEU A 251 -6.38 14.70 12.38
CA LEU A 251 -4.96 15.05 12.33
C LEU A 251 -4.07 13.82 12.12
N ASN A 252 -4.35 12.72 12.85
CA ASN A 252 -3.65 11.44 12.70
C ASN A 252 -3.70 10.96 11.24
N ARG A 253 -4.87 11.02 10.61
CA ARG A 253 -5.05 10.73 9.18
C ARG A 253 -4.31 11.74 8.30
N HIS A 254 -4.51 13.03 8.53
CA HIS A 254 -4.01 14.11 7.69
C HIS A 254 -2.48 14.07 7.59
N PHE A 255 -1.77 14.04 8.72
CA PHE A 255 -0.31 13.98 8.75
C PHE A 255 0.27 12.64 8.28
N SER A 256 -0.54 11.57 8.22
CA SER A 256 -0.08 10.26 7.74
C SER A 256 -0.21 10.08 6.22
N PHE A 257 -1.28 10.61 5.62
CA PHE A 257 -1.68 10.24 4.25
C PHE A 257 -1.84 11.41 3.29
N SER A 258 -1.91 12.65 3.78
CA SER A 258 -2.03 13.82 2.92
C SER A 258 -0.66 14.29 2.39
N ARG A 259 -0.69 15.34 1.57
CA ARG A 259 0.51 16.03 1.07
C ARG A 259 1.39 16.65 2.17
N THR A 260 0.85 16.85 3.38
CA THR A 260 1.60 17.33 4.55
C THR A 260 2.67 16.34 5.02
N ASN A 261 2.45 15.04 4.82
CA ASN A 261 3.41 14.02 5.25
C ASN A 261 4.75 14.18 4.52
N GLY A 262 5.80 14.58 5.23
CA GLY A 262 7.15 14.72 4.66
C GLY A 262 7.26 15.86 3.66
N PHE A 263 6.42 16.90 3.74
CA PHE A 263 6.42 17.97 2.73
C PHE A 263 7.76 18.72 2.71
N SER A 264 8.39 18.93 3.88
CA SER A 264 9.67 19.63 3.99
C SER A 264 10.84 18.85 3.35
N LEU A 265 10.65 17.56 3.09
CA LEU A 265 11.61 16.68 2.44
C LEU A 265 11.40 16.56 0.92
N LYS A 266 10.28 17.09 0.40
CA LYS A 266 9.83 16.90 -1.00
C LYS A 266 9.67 18.21 -1.74
N VAL A 267 9.16 19.24 -1.07
CA VAL A 267 8.98 20.59 -1.59
C VAL A 267 10.33 21.30 -1.60
N LYS A 268 10.60 22.09 -2.66
CA LYS A 268 11.84 22.85 -2.76
C LYS A 268 11.95 23.87 -1.63
N LEU A 269 13.14 24.10 -1.10
CA LEU A 269 13.39 24.94 0.08
C LEU A 269 12.75 26.34 -0.03
N GLU A 270 12.80 26.95 -1.21
CA GLU A 270 12.24 28.28 -1.49
C GLU A 270 10.70 28.34 -1.45
N GLU A 271 10.02 27.21 -1.63
CA GLU A 271 8.55 27.11 -1.59
C GLU A 271 8.05 26.74 -0.18
N GLN A 272 8.91 26.20 0.70
CA GLN A 272 8.51 25.73 2.04
C GLN A 272 7.95 26.82 2.97
N PRO A 273 8.43 28.09 2.96
CA PRO A 273 7.83 29.15 3.75
C PRO A 273 6.34 29.37 3.44
N GLN A 274 5.93 29.20 2.18
CA GLN A 274 4.53 29.29 1.78
C GLN A 274 3.71 28.16 2.42
N TRP A 275 4.25 26.94 2.39
CA TRP A 275 3.62 25.76 2.98
C TRP A 275 3.49 25.86 4.49
N ILE A 276 4.54 26.25 5.22
CA ILE A 276 4.49 26.33 6.69
C ILE A 276 3.53 27.43 7.16
N ASN A 277 3.41 28.53 6.40
CA ASN A 277 2.49 29.61 6.74
C ASN A 277 1.04 29.13 6.65
N ALA A 278 0.66 28.51 5.54
CA ALA A 278 -0.68 27.98 5.32
C ALA A 278 -1.01 26.80 6.26
N LEU A 279 -0.06 25.88 6.47
CA LEU A 279 -0.19 24.82 7.47
C LEU A 279 -0.36 25.41 8.87
N GLY A 280 0.40 26.45 9.21
CA GLY A 280 0.33 27.11 10.50
C GLY A 280 -1.05 27.73 10.77
N ASP A 281 -1.66 28.38 9.77
CA ASP A 281 -3.03 28.92 9.91
C ASP A 281 -4.07 27.81 10.17
N PHE A 282 -3.89 26.64 9.56
CA PHE A 282 -4.70 25.46 9.87
C PHE A 282 -4.46 24.98 11.32
N ILE A 283 -3.22 24.76 11.73
CA ILE A 283 -2.93 24.19 13.06
C ILE A 283 -3.21 25.21 14.18
N GLN A 284 -3.15 26.51 13.92
CA GLN A 284 -3.57 27.55 14.87
C GLN A 284 -5.08 27.50 15.16
N ALA A 285 -5.90 26.96 14.27
CA ALA A 285 -7.32 26.69 14.53
C ALA A 285 -7.55 25.44 15.41
N VAL A 286 -6.51 24.64 15.67
CA VAL A 286 -6.56 23.45 16.53
C VAL A 286 -6.08 23.81 17.94
N PRO A 287 -6.92 23.71 18.98
CA PRO A 287 -6.52 23.94 20.36
C PRO A 287 -5.35 23.03 20.79
N GLU A 288 -4.32 23.58 21.45
CA GLU A 288 -3.12 22.84 21.85
C GLU A 288 -3.41 21.61 22.73
N ARG A 289 -4.51 21.62 23.49
CA ARG A 289 -4.96 20.46 24.29
C ARG A 289 -5.17 19.19 23.46
N VAL A 290 -5.45 19.32 22.15
CA VAL A 290 -5.66 18.19 21.23
C VAL A 290 -4.34 17.47 20.92
N ASP A 291 -3.18 18.12 21.07
CA ASP A 291 -1.87 17.53 20.79
C ASP A 291 -1.55 16.33 21.70
N ALA A 292 -2.15 16.28 22.89
CA ALA A 292 -2.01 15.14 23.80
C ALA A 292 -2.69 13.87 23.24
N LEU A 293 -3.72 14.03 22.40
CA LEU A 293 -4.58 12.96 21.88
C LEU A 293 -4.11 12.40 20.52
N VAL A 294 -3.29 13.15 19.77
CA VAL A 294 -2.73 12.66 18.50
C VAL A 294 -1.62 11.63 18.75
N MET A 295 -1.25 10.90 17.70
CA MET A 295 -0.06 10.06 17.71
C MET A 295 1.16 10.87 18.16
N SER A 296 1.87 10.36 19.16
CA SER A 296 2.96 11.04 19.88
C SER A 296 4.02 11.69 18.96
N LYS A 297 4.39 11.03 17.86
CA LYS A 297 5.34 11.56 16.85
C LYS A 297 4.90 12.87 16.17
N LEU A 298 3.60 13.19 16.19
CA LEU A 298 3.06 14.38 15.52
C LEU A 298 3.15 15.65 16.38
N ARG A 299 3.29 15.49 17.70
CA ARG A 299 3.37 16.61 18.66
C ARG A 299 4.41 17.68 18.27
N PRO A 300 5.68 17.35 17.97
CA PRO A 300 6.64 18.35 17.52
C PRO A 300 6.25 19.03 16.20
N LEU A 301 5.64 18.29 15.27
CA LEU A 301 5.19 18.86 14.00
C LEU A 301 4.06 19.86 14.21
N LEU A 302 3.10 19.56 15.09
CA LEU A 302 2.03 20.48 15.46
C LEU A 302 2.58 21.73 16.16
N HIS A 303 3.54 21.55 17.07
CA HIS A 303 4.21 22.64 17.77
C HIS A 303 4.89 23.62 16.79
N TYR A 304 5.77 23.12 15.92
CA TYR A 304 6.49 23.97 14.96
C TYR A 304 5.60 24.49 13.83
N ALA A 305 4.52 23.78 13.47
CA ALA A 305 3.51 24.31 12.56
C ALA A 305 2.80 25.53 13.15
N ARG A 306 2.37 25.50 14.43
CA ARG A 306 1.75 26.68 15.08
C ARG A 306 2.71 27.86 15.14
N ALA A 307 3.99 27.60 15.41
CA ALA A 307 5.05 28.61 15.44
C ALA A 307 5.44 29.12 14.04
N LYS A 308 4.95 28.47 12.96
CA LYS A 308 5.36 28.72 11.58
C LYS A 308 6.88 28.61 11.37
N ASP A 309 7.52 27.72 12.13
CA ASP A 309 8.97 27.51 12.12
C ASP A 309 9.33 26.33 11.19
N ILE A 310 9.66 26.66 9.94
CA ILE A 310 10.00 25.65 8.94
C ILE A 310 11.35 24.96 9.20
N ASP A 311 12.30 25.63 9.85
CA ASP A 311 13.64 25.07 10.04
C ASP A 311 13.59 23.94 11.08
N ASN A 312 12.92 24.17 12.21
CA ASN A 312 12.71 23.13 13.20
C ASN A 312 11.68 22.08 12.72
N TYR A 313 10.63 22.47 11.99
CA TYR A 313 9.69 21.50 11.40
C TYR A 313 10.41 20.52 10.46
N ARG A 314 11.26 21.04 9.57
CA ARG A 314 12.08 20.23 8.65
C ARG A 314 13.08 19.37 9.42
N THR A 315 13.74 19.93 10.43
CA THR A 315 14.67 19.18 11.29
C THR A 315 13.97 17.98 11.93
N VAL A 316 12.72 18.10 12.38
CA VAL A 316 11.94 16.96 12.90
C VAL A 316 11.71 15.89 11.83
N GLU A 317 11.27 16.26 10.63
CA GLU A 317 11.03 15.28 9.55
C GLU A 317 12.33 14.60 9.08
N GLU A 318 13.44 15.34 8.97
CA GLU A 318 14.76 14.80 8.65
C GLU A 318 15.25 13.85 9.75
N SER A 319 15.09 14.24 11.01
CA SER A 319 15.47 13.46 12.19
C SER A 319 14.72 12.13 12.25
N TYR A 320 13.40 12.12 12.03
CA TYR A 320 12.62 10.87 12.00
C TYR A 320 13.01 9.94 10.86
N ARG A 321 13.39 10.49 9.70
CA ARG A 321 13.83 9.70 8.55
C ARG A 321 15.14 8.99 8.84
N GLN A 322 16.10 9.72 9.42
CA GLN A 322 17.46 9.24 9.63
C GLN A 322 17.70 8.59 11.00
N GLY A 323 16.84 8.84 11.98
CA GLY A 323 17.04 8.44 13.37
C GLY A 323 18.22 9.16 14.02
N GLN A 324 18.49 10.39 13.58
CA GLN A 324 19.53 11.26 14.14
C GLN A 324 18.84 12.44 14.80
N TYR A 325 19.18 12.72 16.06
CA TYR A 325 18.57 13.76 16.88
C TYR A 325 19.67 14.58 17.56
N TYR A 326 19.40 15.85 17.86
CA TYR A 326 20.34 16.65 18.64
C TYR A 326 20.60 16.03 20.02
N ARG A 327 19.53 15.70 20.77
CA ARG A 327 19.60 14.84 21.96
C ARG A 327 18.37 13.94 22.02
N PHE A 328 18.57 12.71 22.47
CA PHE A 328 17.46 11.80 22.75
C PHE A 328 17.84 10.78 23.82
N ASP A 329 16.82 10.22 24.47
CA ASP A 329 16.92 9.00 25.27
C ASP A 329 15.75 8.05 24.96
N ILE A 330 15.83 6.84 25.51
CA ILE A 330 14.77 5.83 25.40
C ILE A 330 14.25 5.54 26.80
N VAL A 331 12.96 5.80 27.03
CA VAL A 331 12.25 5.52 28.28
C VAL A 331 11.02 4.67 27.95
N ASP A 332 10.88 3.51 28.59
CA ASP A 332 9.77 2.56 28.37
C ASP A 332 9.52 2.21 26.89
N GLY A 333 10.60 2.05 26.12
CA GLY A 333 10.52 1.73 24.69
C GLY A 333 10.05 2.88 23.81
N LYS A 334 10.01 4.11 24.33
CA LYS A 334 9.66 5.34 23.61
C LYS A 334 10.81 6.33 23.63
N LEU A 335 10.82 7.25 22.67
CA LEU A 335 11.85 8.27 22.54
C LEU A 335 11.42 9.57 23.25
N ASN A 336 12.31 10.15 24.05
CA ASN A 336 12.20 11.58 24.38
C ASN A 336 13.25 12.33 23.59
N ILE A 337 12.84 13.36 22.84
CA ILE A 337 13.67 13.96 21.80
C ILE A 337 13.71 15.47 21.97
N GLN A 338 14.91 16.03 22.00
CA GLN A 338 15.16 17.44 21.72
C GLN A 338 15.75 17.54 20.31
N PHE A 339 15.05 18.20 19.39
CA PHE A 339 15.40 18.21 17.97
C PHE A 339 16.52 19.18 17.63
N ASN A 340 16.66 20.28 18.38
CA ASN A 340 17.69 21.30 18.15
C ASN A 340 18.14 21.93 19.48
N GLU A 341 19.27 22.64 19.47
CA GLU A 341 19.78 23.30 20.68
C GLU A 341 18.83 24.39 21.17
N GLY A 342 18.43 24.32 22.44
CA GLY A 342 17.53 25.30 23.06
C GLY A 342 16.04 25.02 22.88
N GLU A 343 15.67 24.08 22.00
CA GLU A 343 14.28 23.65 21.78
C GLU A 343 13.76 22.74 22.92
N PRO A 344 12.43 22.65 23.11
CA PRO A 344 11.85 21.77 24.12
C PRO A 344 12.10 20.29 23.83
N TYR A 345 12.06 19.48 24.89
CA TYR A 345 11.96 18.03 24.78
C TYR A 345 10.52 17.62 24.49
N PHE A 346 10.34 16.70 23.55
CA PHE A 346 9.08 16.03 23.26
C PHE A 346 9.15 14.59 23.76
N GLU A 347 8.34 14.27 24.77
CA GLU A 347 8.40 12.99 25.48
C GLU A 347 7.44 11.93 24.94
N GLY A 348 7.81 10.67 25.13
CA GLY A 348 6.95 9.51 24.87
C GLY A 348 6.61 9.31 23.39
N ILE A 349 7.54 9.63 22.49
CA ILE A 349 7.38 9.42 21.04
C ILE A 349 7.52 7.93 20.72
N ASP A 350 6.43 7.35 20.20
CA ASP A 350 6.39 5.93 19.83
C ASP A 350 7.28 5.66 18.61
N ILE A 351 8.05 4.58 18.69
CA ILE A 351 8.94 4.16 17.61
C ILE A 351 8.11 3.47 16.53
N ALA A 352 8.04 4.06 15.34
CA ALA A 352 7.32 3.46 14.22
C ALA A 352 8.13 2.28 13.59
N LYS A 353 7.41 1.30 13.03
CA LYS A 353 8.02 0.20 12.28
C LYS A 353 8.93 0.73 11.15
N PRO A 354 10.17 0.19 11.00
CA PRO A 354 11.09 0.64 9.97
C PRO A 354 10.60 0.33 8.55
N LYS A 355 10.93 1.20 7.60
CA LYS A 355 10.71 0.96 6.15
C LYS A 355 11.89 0.21 5.57
N VAL A 356 11.66 -1.05 5.17
CA VAL A 356 12.70 -1.95 4.67
C VAL A 356 12.61 -2.10 3.15
N LYS A 357 13.74 -1.91 2.46
CA LYS A 357 13.91 -2.22 1.03
C LYS A 357 14.93 -3.33 0.84
N MET A 358 14.60 -4.37 0.07
CA MET A 358 15.56 -5.41 -0.32
C MET A 358 16.43 -4.92 -1.47
N THR A 359 17.67 -4.51 -1.18
CA THR A 359 18.59 -3.89 -2.16
C THR A 359 19.40 -4.91 -2.94
N ALA A 360 19.66 -6.08 -2.36
CA ALA A 360 20.26 -7.21 -3.05
C ALA A 360 19.60 -8.53 -2.63
N PHE A 361 19.48 -9.46 -3.57
CA PHE A 361 19.11 -10.84 -3.31
C PHE A 361 19.80 -11.72 -4.36
N LYS A 362 20.75 -12.53 -3.92
CA LYS A 362 21.51 -13.49 -4.71
C LYS A 362 21.47 -14.83 -4.02
N PHE A 363 21.47 -15.91 -4.76
CA PHE A 363 21.50 -17.25 -4.19
C PHE A 363 22.06 -18.26 -5.17
N ASP A 364 22.55 -19.36 -4.62
CA ASP A 364 23.03 -20.54 -5.33
C ASP A 364 22.68 -21.79 -4.48
N ASN A 365 23.28 -22.93 -4.83
CA ASN A 365 23.07 -24.20 -4.15
C ASN A 365 23.77 -24.31 -2.78
N HIS A 366 24.60 -23.33 -2.40
CA HIS A 366 25.36 -23.28 -1.16
C HIS A 366 24.82 -22.24 -0.18
N LYS A 367 24.43 -21.04 -0.65
CA LYS A 367 23.93 -19.97 0.22
C LYS A 367 22.94 -19.01 -0.46
N ILE A 368 22.18 -18.28 0.36
CA ILE A 368 21.45 -17.07 -0.04
C ILE A 368 22.16 -15.86 0.57
N VAL A 369 22.44 -14.85 -0.24
CA VAL A 369 22.96 -13.55 0.20
C VAL A 369 21.88 -12.50 -0.07
N THR A 370 21.30 -11.95 1.00
CA THR A 370 20.30 -10.89 0.92
C THR A 370 20.78 -9.64 1.65
N GLU A 371 20.47 -8.48 1.09
CA GLU A 371 20.78 -7.18 1.69
C GLU A 371 19.48 -6.40 1.86
N LEU A 372 19.23 -5.95 3.09
CA LEU A 372 18.04 -5.23 3.50
C LEU A 372 18.46 -3.85 3.99
N THR A 373 17.94 -2.81 3.36
CA THR A 373 18.20 -1.42 3.71
C THR A 373 17.04 -0.83 4.50
N LEU A 374 17.32 -0.24 5.67
CA LEU A 374 16.35 0.56 6.41
C LEU A 374 16.33 1.98 5.83
N ASN A 375 15.40 2.26 4.92
CA ASN A 375 15.30 3.56 4.23
C ASN A 375 14.82 4.68 5.18
N GLU A 376 13.94 4.33 6.11
CA GLU A 376 13.39 5.23 7.12
C GLU A 376 13.29 4.48 8.43
N PHE A 377 13.95 5.00 9.46
CA PHE A 377 13.78 4.50 10.82
C PHE A 377 14.14 5.60 11.80
N MET A 378 13.25 5.81 12.77
CA MET A 378 13.35 6.83 13.82
C MET A 378 14.47 6.52 14.83
N ILE A 379 15.25 5.46 14.67
CA ILE A 379 16.39 5.18 15.54
C ILE A 379 17.64 5.00 14.68
N GLY A 380 18.72 5.65 15.11
CA GLY A 380 20.03 5.58 14.50
C GLY A 380 20.70 4.23 14.73
N GLU A 381 21.64 3.87 13.86
CA GLU A 381 22.41 2.64 13.98
C GLU A 381 23.12 2.52 15.35
N GLY A 382 23.23 1.31 15.87
CA GLY A 382 23.89 1.03 17.17
C GLY A 382 22.95 0.97 18.37
N HIS A 383 21.68 1.39 18.21
CA HIS A 383 20.66 1.35 19.28
C HIS A 383 19.62 0.24 19.11
N TYR A 384 19.80 -0.64 18.13
CA TYR A 384 18.92 -1.78 17.85
C TYR A 384 19.70 -2.94 17.26
N ASP A 385 19.18 -4.15 17.48
CA ASP A 385 19.66 -5.37 16.84
C ASP A 385 18.77 -5.74 15.66
N VAL A 386 19.35 -6.39 14.65
CA VAL A 386 18.59 -6.93 13.51
C VAL A 386 18.88 -8.41 13.29
N ARG A 387 17.84 -9.18 12.98
CA ARG A 387 17.94 -10.59 12.57
C ARG A 387 17.03 -10.85 11.38
N LEU A 388 17.47 -11.68 10.45
CA LEU A 388 16.59 -12.14 9.37
C LEU A 388 15.77 -13.32 9.89
N LYS A 389 14.45 -13.22 9.80
CA LYS A 389 13.51 -14.22 10.30
C LYS A 389 12.84 -14.94 9.12
N LEU A 390 12.95 -16.26 9.07
CA LEU A 390 12.15 -17.12 8.20
C LEU A 390 11.02 -17.73 9.03
N HIS A 391 9.77 -17.36 8.74
CA HIS A 391 8.61 -17.83 9.51
C HIS A 391 7.71 -18.66 8.61
N SER A 392 7.34 -19.86 9.04
CA SER A 392 6.44 -20.70 8.26
C SER A 392 5.09 -20.02 8.05
N ARG A 393 4.44 -20.29 6.91
CA ARG A 393 3.12 -19.69 6.59
C ARG A 393 2.08 -19.92 7.68
N ASN A 394 2.09 -21.12 8.28
CA ASN A 394 1.20 -21.51 9.37
C ASN A 394 1.67 -21.05 10.78
N LYS A 395 2.77 -20.29 10.84
CA LYS A 395 3.35 -19.69 12.05
C LYS A 395 3.92 -20.67 13.08
N LYS A 396 3.97 -21.98 12.79
CA LYS A 396 4.44 -23.03 13.71
C LYS A 396 5.97 -23.12 13.85
N HIS A 397 6.71 -22.71 12.84
CA HIS A 397 8.16 -22.91 12.79
C HIS A 397 8.88 -21.62 12.37
N THR A 398 9.99 -21.32 13.03
CA THR A 398 10.78 -20.10 12.81
C THR A 398 12.26 -20.44 12.73
N MET A 399 12.99 -19.79 11.84
CA MET A 399 14.45 -19.75 11.81
C MET A 399 14.92 -18.30 11.88
N TYR A 400 16.00 -18.05 12.62
CA TYR A 400 16.67 -16.74 12.67
C TYR A 400 18.07 -16.88 12.08
N VAL A 401 18.43 -15.94 11.20
CA VAL A 401 19.77 -15.82 10.62
C VAL A 401 20.40 -14.54 11.17
N PRO A 402 21.57 -14.64 11.82
CA PRO A 402 22.24 -13.47 12.37
C PRO A 402 22.73 -12.54 11.26
N LEU A 403 22.86 -11.25 11.59
CA LEU A 403 23.51 -10.27 10.73
C LEU A 403 24.95 -10.72 10.40
N SER A 404 25.32 -10.74 9.13
CA SER A 404 26.69 -11.10 8.72
C SER A 404 27.63 -9.89 8.71
N VAL A 405 27.15 -8.77 8.16
CA VAL A 405 27.85 -7.48 8.12
C VAL A 405 26.84 -6.39 7.77
N ASN A 406 27.08 -5.16 8.17
CA ASN A 406 26.32 -4.00 7.71
C ASN A 406 27.24 -2.85 7.29
N ALA A 407 26.69 -1.95 6.47
CA ALA A 407 27.34 -0.69 6.08
C ALA A 407 26.29 0.43 6.14
N ASN A 408 26.38 1.26 7.18
CA ASN A 408 25.27 2.13 7.60
C ASN A 408 24.00 1.29 7.83
N LYS A 409 22.85 1.77 7.35
CA LYS A 409 21.55 1.09 7.39
C LYS A 409 21.37 -0.04 6.35
N GLN A 410 22.44 -0.54 5.72
CA GLN A 410 22.39 -1.68 4.79
C GLN A 410 22.86 -2.95 5.50
N TYR A 411 21.94 -3.88 5.72
CA TYR A 411 22.16 -5.09 6.53
C TYR A 411 22.24 -6.32 5.64
N ARG A 412 23.39 -7.00 5.63
CA ARG A 412 23.63 -8.19 4.83
C ARG A 412 23.51 -9.46 5.67
N PHE A 413 22.75 -10.42 5.16
CA PHE A 413 22.55 -11.74 5.75
C PHE A 413 23.01 -12.81 4.76
N ASN A 414 23.95 -13.64 5.19
CA ASN A 414 24.38 -14.85 4.48
C ASN A 414 23.67 -16.06 5.12
N ILE A 415 22.67 -16.60 4.42
CA ILE A 415 21.96 -17.81 4.83
C ILE A 415 22.67 -19.01 4.21
N MET A 416 23.48 -19.71 4.97
CA MET A 416 24.13 -20.94 4.50
C MET A 416 23.07 -22.03 4.40
N LEU A 417 22.91 -22.65 3.22
CA LEU A 417 21.88 -23.67 3.02
C LEU A 417 22.15 -24.93 3.86
N GLU A 418 23.43 -25.19 4.18
CA GLU A 418 23.83 -26.24 5.12
C GLU A 418 23.25 -26.04 6.52
N ASP A 419 23.15 -24.80 7.01
CA ASP A 419 22.65 -24.50 8.36
C ASP A 419 21.14 -24.67 8.47
N ILE A 420 20.42 -24.43 7.36
CA ILE A 420 18.95 -24.45 7.35
C ILE A 420 18.34 -25.73 6.77
N LYS A 421 19.12 -26.57 6.06
CA LYS A 421 18.58 -27.78 5.37
C LYS A 421 17.86 -28.75 6.31
N ALA A 422 18.26 -28.85 7.57
CA ALA A 422 17.60 -29.71 8.56
C ALA A 422 16.21 -29.20 9.01
N TYR A 423 15.95 -27.90 8.85
CA TYR A 423 14.73 -27.25 9.30
C TYR A 423 13.72 -27.01 8.16
N LEU A 424 14.21 -26.80 6.94
CA LEU A 424 13.38 -26.55 5.75
C LEU A 424 12.25 -27.58 5.54
N PRO A 425 12.45 -28.91 5.73
CA PRO A 425 11.40 -29.91 5.48
C PRO A 425 10.18 -29.80 6.41
N LYS A 426 10.27 -29.05 7.51
CA LYS A 426 9.14 -28.90 8.45
C LYS A 426 7.93 -28.26 7.79
N GLU A 427 8.13 -27.37 6.82
CA GLU A 427 7.07 -26.64 6.12
C GLU A 427 7.47 -26.29 4.68
N LYS A 428 6.48 -26.20 3.78
CA LYS A 428 6.75 -25.88 2.36
C LYS A 428 7.00 -24.40 2.10
N ILE A 429 6.42 -23.50 2.91
CA ILE A 429 6.43 -22.05 2.68
C ILE A 429 7.06 -21.34 3.86
N TRP A 430 8.15 -20.62 3.58
CA TRP A 430 8.89 -19.80 4.54
C TRP A 430 8.82 -18.33 4.12
N ASP A 431 8.04 -17.54 4.86
CA ASP A 431 7.91 -16.10 4.63
C ASP A 431 9.11 -15.37 5.26
N VAL A 432 9.68 -14.41 4.53
CA VAL A 432 10.87 -13.67 4.98
C VAL A 432 10.49 -12.38 5.70
N PHE A 433 11.04 -12.18 6.89
CA PHE A 433 10.88 -11.00 7.73
C PHE A 433 12.25 -10.47 8.14
N LEU A 434 12.32 -9.16 8.40
CA LEU A 434 13.37 -8.56 9.18
C LEU A 434 12.82 -8.32 10.58
N GLU A 435 13.48 -8.88 11.58
CA GLU A 435 13.24 -8.56 12.98
C GLU A 435 14.17 -7.41 13.37
N VAL A 436 13.62 -6.36 13.98
CA VAL A 436 14.35 -5.22 14.52
C VAL A 436 13.99 -5.09 15.99
N GLN A 437 14.97 -5.23 16.87
CA GLN A 437 14.78 -5.26 18.32
C GLN A 437 15.40 -4.03 18.98
N ILE A 438 14.63 -3.35 19.84
CA ILE A 438 15.06 -2.20 20.63
C ILE A 438 14.76 -2.51 22.10
N GLY A 439 15.78 -2.89 22.87
CA GLY A 439 15.57 -3.43 24.21
C GLY A 439 14.68 -4.68 24.17
N THR A 440 13.49 -4.60 24.74
CA THR A 440 12.48 -5.69 24.73
C THR A 440 11.44 -5.55 23.63
N GLU A 441 11.36 -4.40 22.95
CA GLU A 441 10.42 -4.16 21.86
C GLU A 441 10.92 -4.80 20.57
N VAL A 442 10.03 -5.50 19.86
CA VAL A 442 10.36 -6.26 18.65
C VAL A 442 9.44 -5.89 17.51
N PHE A 443 10.03 -5.38 16.42
CA PHE A 443 9.34 -5.14 15.16
C PHE A 443 9.61 -6.25 14.16
N GLU A 444 8.56 -6.96 13.75
CA GLU A 444 8.60 -7.86 12.61
C GLU A 444 8.13 -7.15 11.33
N VAL A 445 9.05 -6.97 10.38
CA VAL A 445 8.78 -6.31 9.10
C VAL A 445 8.82 -7.33 7.96
N ARG A 446 7.69 -7.53 7.28
CA ARG A 446 7.60 -8.40 6.10
C ARG A 446 8.33 -7.75 4.91
N VAL A 447 9.36 -8.40 4.39
CA VAL A 447 10.25 -7.81 3.37
C VAL A 447 9.93 -8.26 1.94
N GLY A 448 10.49 -7.57 0.95
CA GLY A 448 10.44 -7.91 -0.47
C GLY A 448 9.48 -7.08 -1.31
N ASN A 449 8.42 -6.47 -0.76
CA ASN A 449 7.50 -5.63 -1.54
C ASN A 449 8.16 -4.34 -2.07
N GLN A 450 9.07 -3.75 -1.29
CA GLN A 450 10.04 -2.75 -1.74
C GLN A 450 11.35 -3.45 -2.01
N ARG A 451 11.81 -3.42 -3.27
CA ARG A 451 13.05 -4.09 -3.68
C ARG A 451 13.66 -3.45 -4.90
N ASN A 452 14.96 -3.65 -5.09
CA ASN A 452 15.56 -3.53 -6.42
C ASN A 452 15.02 -4.63 -7.34
N LYS A 453 15.17 -4.45 -8.66
CA LYS A 453 14.72 -5.46 -9.64
C LYS A 453 15.32 -6.83 -9.29
N TYR A 454 14.46 -7.82 -9.13
CA TYR A 454 14.89 -9.19 -8.83
C TYR A 454 15.74 -9.73 -9.98
N ALA A 455 16.90 -10.30 -9.64
CA ALA A 455 17.96 -10.57 -10.60
C ALA A 455 17.81 -11.87 -11.39
N TYR A 456 16.76 -12.65 -11.09
CA TYR A 456 16.51 -13.97 -11.63
C TYR A 456 15.12 -14.01 -12.28
N THR A 457 14.89 -14.89 -13.25
CA THR A 457 13.55 -15.21 -13.73
C THR A 457 12.71 -15.86 -12.62
N ALA A 458 11.39 -15.81 -12.79
CA ALA A 458 10.48 -16.47 -11.85
C ALA A 458 10.76 -17.99 -11.83
N GLU A 459 10.58 -18.62 -10.68
CA GLU A 459 10.81 -20.05 -10.44
C GLU A 459 12.27 -20.55 -10.46
N THR A 460 13.26 -19.68 -10.72
CA THR A 460 14.68 -20.02 -10.54
C THR A 460 14.94 -20.53 -9.12
N SER A 461 15.67 -21.64 -9.00
CA SER A 461 15.75 -22.46 -7.79
C SER A 461 17.18 -22.87 -7.43
N ALA A 462 17.38 -23.27 -6.17
CA ALA A 462 18.59 -23.93 -5.70
C ALA A 462 18.33 -25.41 -5.45
N LEU A 463 19.28 -26.27 -5.81
CA LEU A 463 19.22 -27.71 -5.57
C LEU A 463 19.71 -28.04 -4.16
N ILE A 464 18.85 -28.67 -3.36
CA ILE A 464 19.18 -29.15 -2.01
C ILE A 464 19.09 -30.68 -2.00
N HIS A 465 20.10 -31.31 -1.39
CA HIS A 465 20.14 -32.76 -1.17
C HIS A 465 20.15 -33.03 0.33
N LEU A 466 19.20 -33.87 0.78
CA LEU A 466 18.99 -34.18 2.19
C LEU A 466 18.47 -35.62 2.31
N ASN A 467 19.12 -36.45 3.13
CA ASN A 467 18.70 -37.83 3.41
C ASN A 467 18.43 -38.71 2.16
N ASN A 468 19.26 -38.57 1.12
CA ASN A 468 19.12 -39.22 -0.20
C ASN A 468 17.95 -38.70 -1.08
N ASP A 469 17.22 -37.70 -0.61
CA ASP A 469 16.16 -37.04 -1.37
C ASP A 469 16.64 -35.71 -1.96
N PHE A 470 16.05 -35.32 -3.08
CA PHE A 470 16.32 -34.06 -3.76
C PHE A 470 15.15 -33.10 -3.58
N TYR A 471 15.48 -31.84 -3.33
CA TYR A 471 14.53 -30.76 -3.14
C TYR A 471 14.94 -29.55 -3.95
N ARG A 472 13.95 -28.72 -4.29
CA ARG A 472 14.18 -27.36 -4.76
C ARG A 472 13.85 -26.37 -3.65
N LEU A 473 14.69 -25.35 -3.52
CA LEU A 473 14.38 -24.13 -2.78
C LEU A 473 14.17 -23.00 -3.78
N THR A 474 12.96 -22.44 -3.83
CA THR A 474 12.55 -21.48 -4.86
C THR A 474 12.09 -20.19 -4.20
N PRO A 475 12.87 -19.10 -4.30
CA PRO A 475 12.40 -17.77 -3.93
C PRO A 475 11.30 -17.30 -4.88
N TYR A 476 10.22 -16.74 -4.33
CA TYR A 476 9.09 -16.22 -5.11
C TYR A 476 8.43 -15.03 -4.40
N PHE A 477 7.61 -14.27 -5.13
CA PHE A 477 6.86 -13.13 -4.57
C PHE A 477 5.37 -13.47 -4.39
N THR A 478 4.80 -13.16 -3.23
CA THR A 478 3.40 -13.47 -2.92
C THR A 478 2.42 -12.61 -3.73
N LYS A 479 1.26 -13.17 -4.09
CA LYS A 479 0.27 -12.51 -4.97
C LYS A 479 -0.44 -11.31 -4.32
N ASP A 480 -0.64 -11.36 -3.01
CA ASP A 480 -1.40 -10.40 -2.21
C ASP A 480 -0.65 -9.10 -1.96
N PHE A 481 0.61 -9.20 -1.53
CA PHE A 481 1.41 -8.05 -1.09
C PHE A 481 2.79 -7.96 -1.76
N ASN A 482 3.07 -8.84 -2.74
CA ASN A 482 4.32 -8.85 -3.50
C ASN A 482 5.59 -8.98 -2.62
N ASN A 483 5.46 -9.65 -1.48
CA ASN A 483 6.53 -9.90 -0.53
C ASN A 483 7.31 -11.19 -0.88
N ILE A 484 8.59 -11.29 -0.50
CA ILE A 484 9.42 -12.45 -0.87
C ILE A 484 9.22 -13.63 0.09
N SER A 485 9.09 -14.85 -0.43
CA SER A 485 9.01 -16.10 0.34
C SER A 485 9.90 -17.16 -0.29
N LEU A 486 10.23 -18.20 0.47
CA LEU A 486 10.95 -19.37 -0.02
C LEU A 486 9.98 -20.56 -0.05
N TYR A 487 9.89 -21.21 -1.21
CA TYR A 487 9.13 -22.45 -1.38
C TYR A 487 10.07 -23.64 -1.42
N PHE A 488 9.88 -24.59 -0.52
CA PHE A 488 10.69 -25.81 -0.39
C PHE A 488 9.83 -27.04 -0.68
N THR A 489 10.21 -27.83 -1.68
CA THR A 489 9.48 -29.05 -2.05
C THR A 489 10.41 -30.10 -2.65
N ALA A 490 10.04 -31.37 -2.49
CA ALA A 490 10.72 -32.50 -3.12
C ALA A 490 10.62 -32.42 -4.64
N ILE A 491 11.63 -32.95 -5.32
CA ILE A 491 11.72 -33.13 -6.77
C ILE A 491 12.30 -34.50 -7.11
N THR A 492 12.01 -35.02 -8.29
CA THR A 492 12.80 -36.09 -8.89
C THR A 492 13.95 -35.45 -9.68
N LEU A 493 15.21 -35.72 -9.31
CA LEU A 493 16.37 -35.05 -9.92
C LEU A 493 16.38 -35.18 -11.46
N THR A 494 16.16 -36.38 -11.98
CA THR A 494 16.20 -36.67 -13.43
C THR A 494 15.07 -36.03 -14.21
N ASP A 495 13.95 -35.72 -13.56
CA ASP A 495 12.80 -35.06 -14.19
C ASP A 495 12.98 -33.53 -14.20
N SER A 496 13.84 -32.99 -13.33
CA SER A 496 14.05 -31.55 -13.16
C SER A 496 15.35 -31.04 -13.81
N ILE A 497 16.42 -31.84 -13.79
CA ILE A 497 17.75 -31.48 -14.28
C ILE A 497 18.29 -32.60 -15.17
N SER A 498 18.54 -32.30 -16.43
CA SER A 498 19.27 -33.22 -17.30
C SER A 498 20.78 -33.03 -17.17
N MET A 499 21.53 -34.13 -17.17
CA MET A 499 22.99 -34.12 -17.19
C MET A 499 23.47 -34.72 -18.52
N LYS A 500 24.24 -33.97 -19.31
CA LYS A 500 24.75 -34.39 -20.62
C LYS A 500 26.25 -34.15 -20.77
N LEU A 501 26.93 -35.03 -21.48
CA LEU A 501 28.31 -34.84 -21.88
C LEU A 501 28.38 -34.06 -23.20
N LYS A 502 29.05 -32.91 -23.20
CA LYS A 502 29.33 -32.08 -24.38
C LYS A 502 30.82 -32.22 -24.73
N GLY A 503 31.12 -32.74 -25.92
CA GLY A 503 32.50 -33.10 -26.27
C GLY A 503 33.00 -34.26 -25.42
N LYS A 504 34.21 -34.14 -24.84
CA LYS A 504 34.82 -35.19 -24.00
C LYS A 504 35.13 -34.75 -22.56
N ASN A 505 35.08 -33.44 -22.28
CA ASN A 505 35.52 -32.87 -21.01
C ASN A 505 34.54 -31.83 -20.45
N LYS A 506 33.33 -31.70 -20.97
CA LYS A 506 32.31 -30.78 -20.42
C LYS A 506 31.05 -31.52 -20.04
N ILE A 507 30.63 -31.38 -18.79
CA ILE A 507 29.32 -31.84 -18.34
C ILE A 507 28.39 -30.63 -18.29
N ILE A 508 27.25 -30.73 -18.95
CA ILE A 508 26.20 -29.70 -18.96
C ILE A 508 25.05 -30.18 -18.10
N LEU A 509 24.70 -29.38 -17.09
CA LEU A 509 23.45 -29.53 -16.34
C LEU A 509 22.44 -28.53 -16.91
N THR A 510 21.27 -29.00 -17.32
CA THR A 510 20.20 -28.15 -17.85
C THR A 510 18.94 -28.34 -17.02
N GLY A 511 18.45 -27.27 -16.39
CA GLY A 511 17.14 -27.23 -15.75
C GLY A 511 16.03 -27.29 -16.81
N LEU A 512 15.13 -28.26 -16.70
CA LEU A 512 14.16 -28.61 -17.74
C LEU A 512 12.92 -27.72 -17.72
N ASP A 513 12.43 -27.41 -16.53
CA ASP A 513 11.20 -26.64 -16.30
C ASP A 513 11.48 -25.31 -15.56
N ARG A 514 12.68 -25.12 -15.02
CA ARG A 514 13.13 -23.89 -14.33
C ARG A 514 14.65 -23.78 -14.29
N GLY A 515 15.16 -22.57 -14.04
CA GLY A 515 16.59 -22.37 -13.78
C GLY A 515 17.04 -22.99 -12.46
N TYR A 516 18.26 -23.55 -12.43
CA TYR A 516 18.94 -23.97 -11.20
C TYR A 516 20.29 -23.27 -11.12
N VAL A 517 20.50 -22.52 -10.03
CA VAL A 517 21.71 -21.73 -9.82
C VAL A 517 22.67 -22.49 -8.90
N PHE A 518 23.90 -22.67 -9.36
CA PHE A 518 24.97 -23.32 -8.61
C PHE A 518 26.11 -22.34 -8.33
N GLU A 519 26.86 -22.57 -7.26
CA GLU A 519 28.03 -21.77 -6.93
C GLU A 519 29.15 -22.04 -7.96
N GLU A 520 29.71 -20.97 -8.52
CA GLU A 520 30.83 -21.07 -9.45
C GLU A 520 32.14 -21.36 -8.72
N GLY A 521 33.03 -22.12 -9.37
CA GLY A 521 34.33 -22.48 -8.79
C GLY A 521 34.68 -23.94 -8.99
N MET A 522 35.46 -24.50 -8.06
CA MET A 522 35.89 -25.90 -8.13
C MET A 522 34.69 -26.85 -7.99
N ALA A 523 34.67 -27.90 -8.79
CA ALA A 523 33.69 -28.98 -8.74
C ALA A 523 34.38 -30.32 -8.97
N SER A 524 33.70 -31.43 -8.69
CA SER A 524 34.19 -32.77 -9.03
C SER A 524 33.06 -33.73 -9.34
N VAL A 525 33.31 -34.68 -10.23
CA VAL A 525 32.46 -35.86 -10.42
C VAL A 525 33.17 -37.10 -9.90
N VAL A 526 32.45 -37.92 -9.14
CA VAL A 526 32.96 -39.13 -8.49
C VAL A 526 32.32 -40.34 -9.14
N LEU A 527 33.16 -41.23 -9.66
CA LEU A 527 32.79 -42.56 -10.12
C LEU A 527 33.00 -43.56 -8.99
N LYS A 528 32.69 -44.84 -9.22
CA LYS A 528 32.90 -45.88 -8.20
C LYS A 528 34.36 -45.97 -7.71
N ASP A 529 35.31 -45.86 -8.63
CA ASP A 529 36.75 -46.08 -8.39
C ASP A 529 37.66 -44.96 -8.98
N ASP A 530 37.09 -43.79 -9.36
CA ASP A 530 37.85 -42.65 -9.91
C ASP A 530 37.14 -41.32 -9.54
N MET A 531 37.88 -40.21 -9.59
CA MET A 531 37.36 -38.86 -9.38
C MET A 531 37.95 -37.91 -10.42
N ILE A 532 37.11 -37.02 -10.96
CA ILE A 532 37.53 -36.03 -11.94
C ILE A 532 37.18 -34.64 -11.41
N MET A 533 38.21 -33.83 -11.15
CA MET A 533 38.04 -32.42 -10.80
C MET A 533 37.58 -31.61 -12.02
N GLY A 534 36.94 -30.48 -11.80
CA GLY A 534 36.56 -29.53 -12.84
C GLY A 534 36.28 -28.14 -12.29
N MET A 535 35.95 -27.23 -13.20
CA MET A 535 35.49 -25.87 -12.90
C MET A 535 34.04 -25.72 -13.35
N LEU A 536 33.17 -25.34 -12.41
CA LEU A 536 31.76 -25.05 -12.64
C LEU A 536 31.57 -23.57 -12.95
N SER A 537 30.84 -23.29 -14.03
CA SER A 537 30.38 -21.95 -14.41
C SER A 537 28.90 -21.95 -14.79
N GLN A 538 28.18 -20.90 -14.42
CA GLN A 538 26.76 -20.72 -14.74
C GLN A 538 26.66 -20.04 -16.13
N THR A 539 26.49 -20.82 -17.19
CA THR A 539 26.53 -20.31 -18.57
C THR A 539 25.25 -19.59 -18.99
N SER A 540 24.11 -19.96 -18.38
CA SER A 540 22.84 -19.26 -18.45
C SER A 540 22.07 -19.53 -17.16
N GLU A 541 20.90 -18.92 -16.95
CA GLU A 541 20.13 -19.15 -15.73
C GLU A 541 19.62 -20.60 -15.57
N ASN A 542 19.52 -21.35 -16.67
CA ASN A 542 19.11 -22.75 -16.68
C ASN A 542 20.19 -23.73 -17.12
N GLU A 543 21.38 -23.28 -17.52
CA GLU A 543 22.50 -24.14 -17.90
C GLU A 543 23.76 -23.87 -17.08
N VAL A 544 24.37 -24.97 -16.63
CA VAL A 544 25.64 -24.99 -15.90
C VAL A 544 26.63 -25.85 -16.68
N GLU A 545 27.85 -25.35 -16.86
CA GLU A 545 28.94 -26.11 -17.46
C GLU A 545 29.98 -26.47 -16.39
N ILE A 546 30.30 -27.76 -16.28
CA ILE A 546 31.45 -28.27 -15.51
C ILE A 546 32.53 -28.69 -16.51
N LEU A 547 33.59 -27.87 -16.61
CA LEU A 547 34.78 -28.17 -17.41
C LEU A 547 35.71 -29.09 -16.60
N LEU A 548 35.76 -30.36 -16.98
CA LEU A 548 36.59 -31.39 -16.36
C LEU A 548 38.08 -31.22 -16.69
N SER A 549 38.95 -31.59 -15.74
CA SER A 549 40.41 -31.53 -15.89
C SER A 549 40.99 -32.59 -16.84
N LYS A 550 40.23 -33.66 -17.11
CA LYS A 550 40.56 -34.72 -18.08
C LYS A 550 39.31 -35.16 -18.85
N ASP A 551 39.52 -35.79 -20.00
CA ASP A 551 38.46 -36.43 -20.76
C ASP A 551 37.76 -37.53 -19.95
N ILE A 552 36.43 -37.62 -20.05
CA ILE A 552 35.61 -38.70 -19.50
C ILE A 552 35.00 -39.51 -20.66
N LYS A 553 35.16 -40.84 -20.65
CA LYS A 553 34.54 -41.69 -21.66
C LYS A 553 33.03 -41.72 -21.42
N LYS A 554 32.24 -41.77 -22.49
CA LYS A 554 30.76 -41.84 -22.41
C LYS A 554 30.23 -42.98 -21.53
N ARG A 555 30.94 -44.11 -21.46
CA ARG A 555 30.60 -45.25 -20.59
C ARG A 555 30.80 -44.91 -19.10
N ASP A 556 31.84 -44.14 -18.78
CA ASP A 556 32.21 -43.76 -17.41
C ASP A 556 31.31 -42.61 -16.94
N PHE A 557 30.94 -41.70 -17.84
CA PHE A 557 29.94 -40.64 -17.61
C PHE A 557 28.59 -41.18 -17.11
N LYS A 558 28.13 -42.34 -17.61
CA LYS A 558 26.89 -42.99 -17.14
C LYS A 558 26.99 -43.58 -15.73
N ASN A 559 28.20 -43.73 -15.21
CA ASN A 559 28.50 -44.34 -13.91
C ASN A 559 28.95 -43.30 -12.86
N ILE A 560 28.65 -42.02 -13.07
CA ILE A 560 28.88 -40.99 -12.05
C ILE A 560 27.95 -41.26 -10.87
N VAL A 561 28.54 -41.43 -9.69
CA VAL A 561 27.84 -41.78 -8.45
C VAL A 561 27.64 -40.56 -7.56
N LYS A 562 28.52 -39.55 -7.66
CA LYS A 562 28.34 -38.26 -6.97
C LYS A 562 28.76 -37.09 -7.85
N LEU A 563 28.12 -35.96 -7.62
CA LEU A 563 28.50 -34.66 -8.15
C LEU A 563 28.75 -33.72 -6.97
N ASN A 564 29.92 -33.09 -6.93
CA ASN A 564 30.29 -32.14 -5.90
C ASN A 564 30.49 -30.76 -6.53
N THR A 565 29.97 -29.75 -5.85
CA THR A 565 30.34 -28.33 -6.01
C THR A 565 31.41 -27.97 -4.99
N ALA A 566 31.79 -26.70 -4.87
CA ALA A 566 32.85 -26.28 -3.96
C ALA A 566 32.56 -26.64 -2.50
N HIS A 567 31.28 -26.58 -2.09
CA HIS A 567 30.85 -26.83 -0.71
C HIS A 567 29.79 -27.94 -0.58
N MET A 568 29.00 -28.23 -1.63
CA MET A 568 27.90 -29.19 -1.56
C MET A 568 28.17 -30.50 -2.32
N THR A 569 27.69 -31.63 -1.78
CA THR A 569 27.79 -32.97 -2.39
C THR A 569 26.41 -33.57 -2.68
N TYR A 570 26.22 -34.04 -3.91
CA TYR A 570 24.98 -34.65 -4.42
C TYR A 570 25.23 -36.12 -4.75
N SER A 571 24.57 -37.04 -4.04
CA SER A 571 24.66 -38.48 -4.33
C SER A 571 23.67 -38.84 -5.42
N LEU A 572 24.16 -39.30 -6.58
CA LEU A 572 23.34 -39.65 -7.75
C LEU A 572 22.94 -41.13 -7.78
N LYS A 573 22.98 -41.80 -6.63
CA LYS A 573 22.71 -43.23 -6.49
C LYS A 573 21.25 -43.58 -6.64
#